data_AF-G2P2J5-F1
#
_entry.id   AF-G2P2J5-F1
#
_cell.length_a   1.000
_cell.length_b   1.000
_cell.length_c   1.000
_cell.angle_alpha   90.00
_cell.angle_beta   90.00
_cell.angle_gamma   90.00
#
_symmetry.space_group_name_H-M   'P 1'
#
loop_
_entity.id
_entity.type
_entity.pdbx_description
1 polymer ?
#
loop_
_entity_poly.entity_id
_entity_poly.type
_entity_poly.pdbx_seq_one_letter_code
_entity_poly.pdbx_strand_id
1 'polypeptide(L)'
;MRVNITVNGRPYEADDVWEGESLLYVLRERMGLPGSKNACEQGECGSCTVRLDGVPVCACLVAAGQAEGREVVTVEGLADHARQRSAYAAGAVRPGEPRTGRSGEPEVRPAEPDAVRSGEPGPGHPVEPEAVRSGEPGPGRPAEPEAAHPGKPEVGHPVGPEAVRPRPPEPSRPEPSRPEPSRPEPSRPEPSRPGQVAPLAPVQQAFIDAGAVQCGFCTPGLLVAADELLERTPDPSDADIREALSGNLCRCTGYEMILDAVRLAAARTGKAV
;
A
#
# COMPACT_ATOMS: atom_id res chain seq x y z
N MET A 1 -17.78 2.29 -7.74
CA MET A 1 -18.06 3.30 -6.70
C MET A 1 -17.27 4.60 -6.92
N ARG A 2 -17.64 5.68 -6.22
CA ARG A 2 -16.74 6.80 -5.94
C ARG A 2 -15.97 6.49 -4.66
N VAL A 3 -14.66 6.73 -4.65
CA VAL A 3 -13.83 6.71 -3.45
C VAL A 3 -13.44 8.13 -3.05
N ASN A 4 -13.72 8.54 -1.80
CA ASN A 4 -13.25 9.77 -1.19
C ASN A 4 -12.17 9.43 -0.17
N ILE A 5 -11.00 10.05 -0.26
CA ILE A 5 -9.86 9.72 0.63
C ILE A 5 -9.02 10.98 0.87
N THR A 6 -8.47 11.14 2.06
CA THR A 6 -7.51 12.22 2.32
C THR A 6 -6.11 11.69 2.11
N VAL A 7 -5.39 12.16 1.09
CA VAL A 7 -4.01 11.73 0.81
C VAL A 7 -3.05 12.89 1.03
N ASN A 8 -2.03 12.67 1.85
CA ASN A 8 -1.01 13.69 2.18
C ASN A 8 -1.64 15.00 2.70
N GLY A 9 -2.71 14.87 3.50
CA GLY A 9 -3.45 15.99 4.08
C GLY A 9 -4.33 16.77 3.09
N ARG A 10 -4.56 16.25 1.87
CA ARG A 10 -5.44 16.83 0.85
C ARG A 10 -6.59 15.87 0.51
N PRO A 11 -7.83 16.34 0.36
CA PRO A 11 -8.92 15.49 -0.09
C PRO A 11 -8.73 15.12 -1.57
N TYR A 12 -9.00 13.85 -1.90
CA TYR A 12 -9.05 13.30 -3.24
C TYR A 12 -10.39 12.59 -3.45
N GLU A 13 -10.94 12.74 -4.64
CA GLU A 13 -12.09 11.99 -5.12
C GLU A 13 -11.68 11.21 -6.37
N ALA A 14 -12.04 9.93 -6.42
CA ALA A 14 -11.87 9.09 -7.60
C ALA A 14 -13.21 8.45 -7.97
N ASP A 15 -13.72 8.81 -9.15
CA ASP A 15 -14.91 8.21 -9.76
C ASP A 15 -14.59 6.87 -10.45
N ASP A 16 -15.62 6.06 -10.67
CA ASP A 16 -15.56 4.80 -11.42
C ASP A 16 -14.47 3.81 -10.93
N VAL A 17 -14.29 3.76 -9.61
CA VAL A 17 -13.39 2.83 -8.93
C VAL A 17 -14.10 1.50 -8.71
N TRP A 18 -13.46 0.38 -9.04
CA TRP A 18 -13.96 -0.93 -8.63
C TRP A 18 -13.64 -1.15 -7.14
N GLU A 19 -14.58 -1.62 -6.33
CA GLU A 19 -14.42 -1.74 -4.87
C GLU A 19 -13.20 -2.59 -4.48
N GLY A 20 -12.91 -3.63 -5.29
CA GLY A 20 -11.79 -4.56 -5.11
C GLY A 20 -10.48 -4.13 -5.76
N GLU A 21 -10.44 -2.97 -6.42
CA GLU A 21 -9.19 -2.39 -6.93
C GLU A 21 -8.25 -2.11 -5.74
N SER A 22 -6.95 -2.31 -5.89
CA SER A 22 -6.04 -2.04 -4.77
C SER A 22 -5.89 -0.55 -4.53
N LEU A 23 -5.72 -0.15 -3.27
CA LEU A 23 -5.37 1.22 -2.88
C LEU A 23 -4.09 1.67 -3.59
N LEU A 24 -3.13 0.76 -3.79
CA LEU A 24 -1.93 1.05 -4.58
C LEU A 24 -2.26 1.53 -5.99
N TYR A 25 -3.17 0.84 -6.69
CA TYR A 25 -3.57 1.21 -8.04
C TYR A 25 -4.29 2.57 -8.03
N VAL A 26 -5.20 2.80 -7.09
CA VAL A 26 -5.91 4.08 -6.94
C VAL A 26 -4.91 5.24 -6.75
N LEU A 27 -3.96 5.10 -5.81
CA LEU A 27 -2.95 6.13 -5.55
C LEU A 27 -2.11 6.44 -6.79
N ARG A 28 -1.60 5.40 -7.47
CA ARG A 28 -0.67 5.57 -8.58
C ARG A 28 -1.35 6.02 -9.85
N GLU A 29 -2.39 5.31 -10.26
CA GLU A 29 -2.94 5.39 -11.61
C GLU A 29 -4.15 6.34 -11.68
N ARG A 30 -4.89 6.53 -10.57
CA ARG A 30 -6.01 7.48 -10.52
C ARG A 30 -5.62 8.84 -9.91
N MET A 31 -4.77 8.83 -8.89
CA MET A 31 -4.38 10.07 -8.17
C MET A 31 -3.02 10.61 -8.60
N GLY A 32 -2.28 9.87 -9.44
CA GLY A 32 -0.99 10.32 -9.96
C GLY A 32 0.10 10.43 -8.89
N LEU A 33 0.06 9.57 -7.87
CA LEU A 33 1.05 9.48 -6.79
C LEU A 33 1.87 8.18 -6.95
N PRO A 34 2.87 8.17 -7.85
CA PRO A 34 3.59 6.95 -8.25
C PRO A 34 4.71 6.54 -7.27
N GLY A 35 4.84 7.22 -6.12
CA GLY A 35 5.88 7.02 -5.13
C GLY A 35 5.89 5.58 -4.62
N SER A 36 4.77 5.10 -4.09
CA SER A 36 4.57 3.69 -3.74
C SER A 36 4.64 2.80 -4.98
N LYS A 37 5.29 1.64 -4.87
CA LYS A 37 5.64 0.81 -6.03
C LYS A 37 4.86 -0.51 -6.09
N ASN A 38 4.55 -0.93 -7.32
CA ASN A 38 3.96 -2.22 -7.64
C ASN A 38 5.02 -3.25 -8.05
N ALA A 39 5.72 -3.84 -7.07
CA ALA A 39 6.71 -4.90 -7.33
C ALA A 39 6.11 -6.31 -7.35
N CYS A 40 5.60 -6.76 -6.20
CA CYS A 40 5.09 -8.13 -6.06
C CYS A 40 3.57 -8.23 -6.11
N GLU A 41 2.86 -7.20 -5.64
CA GLU A 41 1.40 -7.18 -5.48
C GLU A 41 0.84 -8.33 -4.62
N GLN A 42 1.66 -8.88 -3.72
CA GLN A 42 1.29 -9.93 -2.77
C GLN A 42 1.53 -9.53 -1.30
N GLY A 43 1.90 -8.28 -1.04
CA GLY A 43 2.23 -7.79 0.31
C GLY A 43 3.61 -8.15 0.85
N GLU A 44 4.41 -8.91 0.11
CA GLU A 44 5.71 -9.42 0.59
C GLU A 44 6.84 -8.39 0.57
N CYS A 45 6.93 -7.56 -0.47
CA CYS A 45 8.12 -6.73 -0.69
C CYS A 45 8.12 -5.39 0.05
N GLY A 46 6.99 -4.92 0.55
CA GLY A 46 6.84 -3.61 1.23
C GLY A 46 7.08 -2.35 0.39
N SER A 47 7.50 -2.44 -0.87
CA SER A 47 7.72 -1.22 -1.69
C SER A 47 6.45 -0.38 -1.95
N CYS A 48 5.28 -0.96 -1.66
CA CYS A 48 3.98 -0.29 -1.70
C CYS A 48 3.55 0.32 -0.34
N THR A 49 4.40 0.26 0.69
CA THR A 49 4.03 0.70 2.05
C THR A 49 3.62 2.16 2.07
N VAL A 50 2.44 2.42 2.65
CA VAL A 50 1.88 3.74 2.96
C VAL A 50 1.41 3.73 4.40
N ARG A 51 1.14 4.89 4.99
CA ARG A 51 0.41 4.95 6.27
C ARG A 51 -1.07 5.09 5.96
N LEU A 52 -1.90 4.19 6.50
CA LEU A 52 -3.36 4.28 6.47
C LEU A 52 -3.83 4.50 7.90
N ASP A 53 -4.42 5.67 8.15
CA ASP A 53 -4.76 6.17 9.49
C ASP A 53 -3.57 6.06 10.48
N GLY A 54 -2.40 6.48 10.02
CA GLY A 54 -1.16 6.46 10.81
C GLY A 54 -0.43 5.10 10.85
N VAL A 55 -1.06 3.99 10.46
CA VAL A 55 -0.47 2.64 10.52
C VAL A 55 0.17 2.26 9.18
N PRO A 56 1.42 1.74 9.14
CA PRO A 56 2.02 1.25 7.91
C PRO A 56 1.28 0.02 7.38
N VAL A 57 0.87 0.05 6.11
CA VAL A 57 0.18 -1.05 5.44
C VAL A 57 0.73 -1.27 4.03
N CYS A 58 0.68 -2.51 3.55
CA CYS A 58 0.91 -2.82 2.15
C CYS A 58 -0.29 -2.35 1.31
N ALA A 59 -0.18 -1.20 0.63
CA ALA A 59 -1.28 -0.64 -0.16
C ALA A 59 -1.81 -1.58 -1.26
N CYS A 60 -0.99 -2.53 -1.74
CA CYS A 60 -1.44 -3.53 -2.71
C CYS A 60 -2.46 -4.53 -2.15
N LEU A 61 -2.55 -4.70 -0.83
CA LEU A 61 -3.48 -5.60 -0.15
C LEU A 61 -4.69 -4.91 0.46
N VAL A 62 -4.74 -3.57 0.41
CA VAL A 62 -5.90 -2.80 0.86
C VAL A 62 -6.81 -2.59 -0.34
N ALA A 63 -8.06 -3.01 -0.25
CA ALA A 63 -9.05 -2.72 -1.29
C ALA A 63 -9.47 -1.25 -1.25
N ALA A 64 -9.75 -0.65 -2.40
CA ALA A 64 -10.11 0.75 -2.54
C ALA A 64 -11.35 1.10 -1.70
N GLY A 65 -12.34 0.20 -1.64
CA GLY A 65 -13.51 0.38 -0.78
C GLY A 65 -13.19 0.45 0.71
N GLN A 66 -12.07 -0.14 1.17
CA GLN A 66 -11.63 -0.07 2.56
C GLN A 66 -10.92 1.24 2.91
N ALA A 67 -10.58 2.05 1.89
CA ALA A 67 -9.92 3.34 2.05
C ALA A 67 -10.91 4.53 2.04
N GLU A 68 -12.20 4.26 1.83
CA GLU A 68 -13.25 5.29 1.84
C GLU A 68 -13.28 6.08 3.14
N GLY A 69 -13.17 7.40 3.03
CA GLY A 69 -13.17 8.36 4.13
C GLY A 69 -11.91 8.35 5.00
N ARG A 70 -10.87 7.59 4.63
CA ARG A 70 -9.66 7.39 5.46
C ARG A 70 -8.53 8.35 5.11
N GLU A 71 -7.52 8.42 5.97
CA GLU A 71 -6.31 9.20 5.74
C GLU A 71 -5.16 8.31 5.27
N VAL A 72 -4.49 8.72 4.19
CA VAL A 72 -3.30 8.07 3.66
C VAL A 72 -2.13 9.03 3.60
N VAL A 73 -0.96 8.58 4.06
CA VAL A 73 0.31 9.29 3.85
C VAL A 73 1.21 8.43 2.97
N THR A 74 1.64 8.99 1.85
CA THR A 74 2.59 8.39 0.91
C THR A 74 3.96 9.05 1.05
N VAL A 75 4.98 8.50 0.36
CA VAL A 75 6.34 9.07 0.39
C VAL A 75 6.38 10.52 -0.12
N GLU A 76 5.49 10.89 -1.04
CA GLU A 76 5.39 12.24 -1.60
C GLU A 76 5.01 13.29 -0.54
N GLY A 77 4.15 12.92 0.41
CA GLY A 77 3.71 13.81 1.50
C GLY A 77 4.52 13.67 2.79
N LEU A 78 5.49 12.76 2.85
CA LEU A 78 6.17 12.38 4.10
C LEU A 78 6.86 13.57 4.78
N ALA A 79 7.46 14.48 4.01
CA ALA A 79 8.11 15.67 4.54
C ALA A 79 7.13 16.66 5.17
N ASP A 80 6.00 16.90 4.53
CA ASP A 80 4.93 17.74 5.08
C ASP A 80 4.32 17.10 6.33
N HIS A 81 4.10 15.79 6.28
CA HIS A 81 3.57 15.02 7.39
C HIS A 81 4.49 15.10 8.63
N ALA A 82 5.79 14.83 8.48
CA ALA A 82 6.76 14.94 9.56
C ALA A 82 6.80 16.34 10.19
N ARG A 83 6.77 17.41 9.37
CA ARG A 83 6.71 18.80 9.87
C ARG A 83 5.45 19.08 10.68
N GLN A 84 4.30 18.64 10.18
CA GLN A 84 3.01 18.83 10.86
C GLN A 84 3.01 18.13 12.22
N ARG A 85 3.56 16.91 12.30
CA ARG A 85 3.72 16.18 13.56
C ARG A 85 4.63 16.90 14.54
N SER A 86 5.79 17.40 14.10
CA SER A 86 6.69 18.18 14.97
C SER A 86 6.03 19.47 15.46
N ALA A 87 5.29 20.18 14.60
CA ALA A 87 4.55 21.38 15.00
C ALA A 87 3.45 21.08 16.02
N TYR A 88 2.74 19.95 15.85
CA TYR A 88 1.75 19.47 16.80
C TYR A 88 2.38 19.13 18.17
N ALA A 89 3.48 18.38 18.18
CA ALA A 89 4.22 18.03 19.40
C ALA A 89 4.77 19.28 20.13
N ALA A 90 5.13 20.33 19.38
CA ALA A 90 5.55 21.63 19.92
C ALA A 90 4.38 22.54 20.36
N GLY A 91 3.12 22.10 20.24
CA GLY A 91 1.94 22.88 20.62
C GLY A 91 1.56 24.01 19.65
N ALA A 92 2.13 24.03 18.43
CA ALA A 92 1.89 25.06 17.43
C ALA A 92 0.66 24.82 16.54
N VAL A 93 0.06 23.61 16.59
CA VAL A 93 -1.14 23.22 15.82
C VAL A 93 -2.07 22.41 16.74
N ARG A 94 -3.38 22.71 16.78
CA ARG A 94 -4.36 21.95 17.59
C ARG A 94 -4.91 20.73 16.84
N PRO A 95 -5.29 19.65 17.53
CA PRO A 95 -5.83 18.46 16.87
C PRO A 95 -7.22 18.75 16.31
N GLY A 96 -7.43 18.44 15.02
CA GLY A 96 -8.72 18.61 14.36
C GLY A 96 -9.05 20.01 13.86
N GLU A 97 -8.09 20.95 13.86
CA GLU A 97 -8.33 22.28 13.27
C GLU A 97 -8.23 22.20 11.74
N PRO A 98 -9.33 22.42 10.99
CA PRO A 98 -9.29 22.40 9.54
C PRO A 98 -8.39 23.53 9.05
N ARG A 99 -7.50 23.23 8.11
CA ARG A 99 -6.63 24.23 7.50
C ARG A 99 -7.49 25.24 6.75
N THR A 100 -7.56 26.48 7.23
CA THR A 100 -8.05 27.61 6.45
C THR A 100 -7.00 27.99 5.41
N GLY A 101 -6.98 27.25 4.31
CA GLY A 101 -6.33 27.69 3.08
C GLY A 101 -7.09 28.90 2.52
N ARG A 102 -6.42 30.04 2.45
CA ARG A 102 -6.96 31.30 1.93
C ARG A 102 -7.25 31.20 0.43
N SER A 103 -8.50 30.92 0.06
CA SER A 103 -9.22 31.50 -1.11
C SER A 103 -10.64 30.92 -1.27
N GLY A 104 -11.65 31.75 -1.00
CA GLY A 104 -12.99 31.82 -1.63
C GLY A 104 -13.82 30.55 -1.92
N GLU A 105 -14.82 30.32 -1.04
CA GLU A 105 -16.17 29.70 -1.22
C GLU A 105 -16.37 28.25 -1.72
N PRO A 106 -17.55 27.61 -1.43
CA PRO A 106 -18.53 27.84 -0.38
C PRO A 106 -18.68 26.64 0.60
N GLU A 107 -19.21 26.94 1.77
CA GLU A 107 -19.43 26.06 2.92
C GLU A 107 -20.43 24.93 2.60
N VAL A 108 -19.97 23.67 2.61
CA VAL A 108 -20.85 22.49 2.52
C VAL A 108 -21.45 22.25 3.91
N ARG A 109 -22.75 22.50 4.03
CA ARG A 109 -23.52 22.19 5.24
C ARG A 109 -23.50 20.67 5.49
N PRO A 110 -23.41 20.20 6.75
CA PRO A 110 -23.49 18.77 7.04
C PRO A 110 -24.82 18.21 6.54
N ALA A 111 -24.77 17.09 5.82
CA ALA A 111 -25.97 16.34 5.47
C ALA A 111 -26.60 15.78 6.76
N GLU A 112 -27.89 16.01 6.95
CA GLU A 112 -28.67 15.38 8.01
C GLU A 112 -28.71 13.86 7.77
N PRO A 113 -28.65 13.02 8.83
CA PRO A 113 -28.69 11.57 8.66
C PRO A 113 -30.08 11.13 8.20
N ASP A 114 -30.16 10.58 6.98
CA ASP A 114 -31.37 9.95 6.47
C ASP A 114 -31.76 8.75 7.35
N ALA A 115 -33.04 8.75 7.74
CA ALA A 115 -33.63 7.74 8.60
C ALA A 115 -33.55 6.35 7.96
N VAL A 116 -32.80 5.45 8.60
CA VAL A 116 -32.82 4.02 8.29
C VAL A 116 -34.23 3.49 8.58
N ARG A 117 -34.96 3.17 7.52
CA ARG A 117 -36.27 2.52 7.61
C ARG A 117 -36.07 1.11 8.15
N SER A 118 -36.55 0.85 9.36
CA SER A 118 -36.56 -0.47 9.99
C SER A 118 -37.34 -1.46 9.12
N GLY A 119 -36.62 -2.35 8.42
CA GLY A 119 -37.18 -3.57 7.84
C GLY A 119 -37.08 -4.68 8.86
N GLU A 120 -38.19 -5.34 9.16
CA GLU A 120 -38.24 -6.51 10.04
C GLU A 120 -37.42 -7.68 9.45
N PRO A 121 -36.65 -8.43 10.25
CA PRO A 121 -35.93 -9.59 9.77
C PRO A 121 -36.90 -10.73 9.47
N GLY A 122 -36.85 -11.24 8.23
CA GLY A 122 -37.53 -12.47 7.83
C GLY A 122 -36.93 -13.71 8.52
N PRO A 123 -37.69 -14.82 8.62
CA PRO A 123 -37.25 -16.00 9.37
C PRO A 123 -36.10 -16.72 8.66
N GLY A 124 -34.94 -16.76 9.31
CA GLY A 124 -33.80 -17.56 8.88
C GLY A 124 -34.09 -19.06 9.01
N HIS A 125 -33.67 -19.84 8.02
CA HIS A 125 -33.57 -21.29 8.14
C HIS A 125 -32.39 -21.65 9.05
N PRO A 126 -32.56 -22.58 10.00
CA PRO A 126 -31.43 -23.07 10.79
C PRO A 126 -30.50 -23.90 9.89
N VAL A 127 -29.23 -23.51 9.82
CA VAL A 127 -28.14 -24.34 9.34
C VAL A 127 -27.56 -25.09 10.53
N GLU A 128 -27.69 -26.42 10.52
CA GLU A 128 -27.09 -27.31 11.52
C GLU A 128 -25.55 -27.31 11.35
N PRO A 129 -24.76 -27.36 12.44
CA PRO A 129 -23.31 -27.46 12.35
C PRO A 129 -22.90 -28.88 11.91
N GLU A 130 -22.16 -28.99 10.80
CA GLU A 130 -21.56 -30.26 10.39
C GLU A 130 -20.50 -30.69 11.42
N ALA A 131 -20.68 -31.90 11.97
CA ALA A 131 -19.77 -32.51 12.90
C ALA A 131 -18.43 -32.84 12.22
N VAL A 132 -17.34 -32.24 12.71
CA VAL A 132 -15.97 -32.66 12.41
C VAL A 132 -15.78 -34.08 12.95
N ARG A 133 -15.64 -35.06 12.06
CA ARG A 133 -15.25 -36.42 12.44
C ARG A 133 -13.78 -36.44 12.83
N SER A 134 -13.50 -36.59 14.11
CA SER A 134 -12.19 -36.98 14.63
C SER A 134 -11.83 -38.36 14.07
N GLY A 135 -10.93 -38.42 13.09
CA GLY A 135 -10.31 -39.67 12.65
C GLY A 135 -9.20 -40.06 13.64
N GLU A 136 -9.32 -41.24 14.24
CA GLU A 136 -8.23 -41.84 15.02
C GLU A 136 -7.03 -42.17 14.11
N PRO A 137 -5.78 -41.92 14.55
CA PRO A 137 -4.60 -42.28 13.78
C PRO A 137 -4.41 -43.80 13.79
N GLY A 138 -4.51 -44.43 12.61
CA GLY A 138 -4.18 -45.84 12.42
C GLY A 138 -2.68 -46.12 12.57
N PRO A 139 -2.27 -47.35 12.91
CA PRO A 139 -0.87 -47.69 13.14
C PRO A 139 -0.09 -47.63 11.82
N GLY A 140 0.99 -46.83 11.82
CA GLY A 140 1.91 -46.71 10.68
C GLY A 140 2.60 -48.04 10.38
N ARG A 141 2.58 -48.45 9.10
CA ARG A 141 3.48 -49.50 8.60
C ARG A 141 4.90 -48.91 8.50
N PRO A 142 5.95 -49.64 8.91
CA PRO A 142 7.32 -49.19 8.70
C PRO A 142 7.62 -49.16 7.19
N ALA A 143 8.26 -48.07 6.75
CA ALA A 143 8.78 -47.96 5.39
C ALA A 143 10.04 -48.85 5.26
N GLU A 144 10.00 -49.81 4.35
CA GLU A 144 11.20 -50.54 3.91
C GLU A 144 11.98 -49.67 2.90
N PRO A 145 13.32 -49.72 2.88
CA PRO A 145 14.12 -48.92 1.96
C PRO A 145 14.10 -49.55 0.56
N GLU A 146 13.55 -48.83 -0.42
CA GLU A 146 13.53 -49.29 -1.82
C GLU A 146 14.94 -49.17 -2.43
N ALA A 147 15.45 -50.30 -2.93
CA ALA A 147 16.73 -50.39 -3.61
C ALA A 147 16.64 -49.82 -5.03
N ALA A 148 17.60 -48.97 -5.40
CA ALA A 148 17.71 -48.40 -6.73
C ALA A 148 18.03 -49.47 -7.79
N HIS A 149 17.12 -49.67 -8.75
CA HIS A 149 17.38 -50.43 -9.98
C HIS A 149 17.79 -49.48 -11.13
N PRO A 150 18.88 -49.76 -11.88
CA PRO A 150 19.28 -48.94 -13.01
C PRO A 150 18.44 -49.29 -14.25
N GLY A 151 17.45 -48.44 -14.56
CA GLY A 151 16.72 -48.47 -15.82
C GLY A 151 17.49 -47.79 -16.96
N LYS A 152 17.54 -48.43 -18.12
CA LYS A 152 18.21 -47.96 -19.35
C LYS A 152 17.58 -46.67 -19.90
N PRO A 153 18.33 -45.82 -20.63
CA PRO A 153 17.77 -44.61 -21.23
C PRO A 153 16.87 -44.96 -22.42
N GLU A 154 15.60 -44.57 -22.35
CA GLU A 154 14.69 -44.63 -23.49
C GLU A 154 14.94 -43.45 -24.43
N VAL A 155 15.16 -43.78 -25.70
CA VAL A 155 15.42 -42.81 -26.78
C VAL A 155 14.09 -42.19 -27.18
N GLY A 156 13.94 -40.89 -26.95
CA GLY A 156 12.74 -40.14 -27.34
C GLY A 156 12.52 -40.17 -28.85
N HIS A 157 11.28 -40.49 -29.26
CA HIS A 157 10.84 -40.33 -30.64
C HIS A 157 10.66 -38.84 -30.96
N PRO A 158 11.07 -38.35 -32.14
CA PRO A 158 10.86 -36.95 -32.51
C PRO A 158 9.36 -36.69 -32.72
N VAL A 159 8.82 -35.75 -31.94
CA VAL A 159 7.46 -35.22 -32.12
C VAL A 159 7.49 -34.28 -33.32
N GLY A 160 6.80 -34.67 -34.40
CA GLY A 160 6.62 -33.81 -35.58
C GLY A 160 5.72 -32.60 -35.27
N PRO A 161 5.72 -31.55 -36.10
CA PRO A 161 4.94 -30.34 -35.83
C PRO A 161 3.43 -30.65 -35.88
N GLU A 162 2.75 -30.48 -34.74
CA GLU A 162 1.29 -30.54 -34.69
C GLU A 162 0.67 -29.43 -35.55
N ALA A 163 -0.25 -29.82 -36.43
CA ALA A 163 -1.03 -28.88 -37.22
C ALA A 163 -1.99 -28.11 -36.29
N VAL A 164 -1.70 -26.82 -36.09
CA VAL A 164 -2.56 -25.89 -35.35
C VAL A 164 -3.91 -25.77 -36.09
N ARG A 165 -4.98 -26.28 -35.47
CA ARG A 165 -6.34 -26.06 -35.97
C ARG A 165 -6.71 -24.58 -35.78
N PRO A 166 -7.32 -23.91 -36.78
CA PRO A 166 -7.74 -22.53 -36.63
C PRO A 166 -8.81 -22.41 -35.54
N ARG A 167 -8.69 -21.40 -34.68
CA ARG A 167 -9.68 -21.08 -33.65
C ARG A 167 -10.99 -20.64 -34.32
N PRO A 168 -12.17 -21.04 -33.78
CA PRO A 168 -13.45 -20.48 -34.24
C PRO A 168 -13.49 -18.96 -34.00
N PRO A 169 -14.21 -18.19 -34.84
CA PRO A 169 -14.31 -16.75 -34.69
C PRO A 169 -14.98 -16.39 -33.36
N GLU A 170 -14.40 -15.43 -32.64
CA GLU A 170 -14.99 -14.90 -31.39
C GLU A 170 -16.31 -14.19 -31.69
N PRO A 171 -17.33 -14.31 -30.81
CA PRO A 171 -18.54 -13.51 -30.93
C PRO A 171 -18.19 -12.03 -30.82
N SER A 172 -18.73 -11.22 -31.73
CA SER A 172 -18.54 -9.77 -31.78
C SER A 172 -18.91 -9.13 -30.45
N ARG A 173 -17.94 -8.43 -29.83
CA ARG A 173 -18.18 -7.60 -28.63
C ARG A 173 -19.26 -6.56 -28.95
N PRO A 174 -20.24 -6.32 -28.06
CA PRO A 174 -21.14 -5.18 -28.22
C PRO A 174 -20.31 -3.89 -28.24
N GLU A 175 -20.64 -2.98 -29.16
CA GLU A 175 -19.97 -1.68 -29.25
C GLU A 175 -20.14 -0.92 -27.93
N PRO A 176 -19.08 -0.26 -27.42
CA PRO A 176 -19.20 0.55 -26.23
C PRO A 176 -20.18 1.70 -26.50
N SER A 177 -21.20 1.81 -25.66
CA SER A 177 -22.08 2.98 -25.59
C SER A 177 -21.24 4.25 -25.45
N ARG A 178 -21.70 5.33 -26.12
CA ARG A 178 -21.03 6.64 -26.15
C ARG A 178 -20.48 7.02 -24.77
N PRO A 179 -19.22 7.49 -24.67
CA PRO A 179 -18.69 7.99 -23.41
C PRO A 179 -19.56 9.16 -22.95
N GLU A 180 -20.01 9.11 -21.69
CA GLU A 180 -20.58 10.27 -21.02
C GLU A 180 -19.55 11.41 -20.99
N PRO A 181 -19.99 12.68 -21.00
CA PRO A 181 -19.05 13.81 -20.97
C PRO A 181 -18.15 13.69 -19.73
N SER A 182 -16.85 13.53 -19.99
CA SER A 182 -15.82 13.37 -18.96
C SER A 182 -15.87 14.54 -17.98
N ARG A 183 -16.13 14.23 -16.71
CA ARG A 183 -15.98 15.19 -15.61
C ARG A 183 -14.51 15.66 -15.57
N PRO A 184 -14.25 16.91 -15.14
CA PRO A 184 -12.89 17.45 -15.11
C PRO A 184 -11.99 16.50 -14.30
N GLU A 185 -10.87 16.09 -14.90
CA GLU A 185 -9.87 15.27 -14.22
C GLU A 185 -9.45 15.96 -12.91
N PRO A 186 -9.30 15.22 -11.80
CA PRO A 186 -8.78 15.81 -10.57
C PRO A 186 -7.44 16.46 -10.90
N SER A 187 -7.32 17.75 -10.58
CA SER A 187 -6.16 18.56 -10.95
C SER A 187 -4.89 17.88 -10.43
N ARG A 188 -4.08 17.35 -11.36
CA ARG A 188 -2.75 16.81 -11.01
C ARG A 188 -2.01 17.88 -10.22
N PRO A 189 -1.35 17.52 -9.10
CA PRO A 189 -0.56 18.50 -8.35
C PRO A 189 0.42 19.18 -9.29
N GLU A 190 0.38 20.51 -9.34
CA GLU A 190 1.29 21.28 -10.20
C GLU A 190 2.73 20.87 -9.87
N PRO A 191 3.56 20.58 -10.89
CA PRO A 191 4.96 20.27 -10.64
C PRO A 191 5.62 21.46 -9.93
N SER A 192 6.36 21.17 -8.86
CA SER A 192 7.10 22.17 -8.10
C SER A 192 7.93 23.05 -9.05
N ARG A 193 7.91 24.38 -8.84
CA ARG A 193 8.68 25.33 -9.65
C ARG A 193 10.15 24.91 -9.71
N PRO A 194 10.81 24.93 -10.88
CA PRO A 194 12.22 24.60 -11.00
C PRO A 194 13.06 25.43 -10.02
N GLY A 195 13.78 24.77 -9.11
CA GLY A 195 14.67 25.42 -8.14
C GLY A 195 14.11 25.58 -6.72
N GLN A 196 12.84 25.25 -6.44
CA GLN A 196 12.33 25.13 -5.08
C GLN A 196 12.27 23.66 -4.67
N VAL A 197 13.34 23.16 -4.05
CA VAL A 197 13.32 21.85 -3.40
C VAL A 197 12.65 22.04 -2.04
N ALA A 198 11.45 21.48 -1.88
CA ALA A 198 10.79 21.46 -0.58
C ALA A 198 11.70 20.76 0.44
N PRO A 199 11.78 21.25 1.69
CA PRO A 199 12.63 20.63 2.70
C PRO A 199 12.20 19.17 2.94
N LEU A 200 13.17 18.27 2.99
CA LEU A 200 12.96 16.82 3.17
C LEU A 200 12.61 16.49 4.63
N ALA A 201 11.93 15.36 4.84
CA ALA A 201 11.79 14.76 6.16
C ALA A 201 13.19 14.39 6.72
N PRO A 202 13.41 14.39 8.04
CA PRO A 202 14.67 13.96 8.64
C PRO A 202 15.13 12.58 8.16
N VAL A 203 14.20 11.62 8.04
CA VAL A 203 14.48 10.27 7.55
C VAL A 203 14.88 10.25 6.06
N GLN A 204 14.23 11.08 5.22
CA GLN A 204 14.58 11.21 3.80
C GLN A 204 16.00 11.74 3.64
N GLN A 205 16.36 12.79 4.39
CA GLN A 205 17.71 13.35 4.35
C GLN A 205 18.75 12.34 4.87
N ALA A 206 18.43 11.61 5.95
CA ALA A 206 19.34 10.60 6.49
C ALA A 206 19.60 9.44 5.51
N PHE A 207 18.59 8.99 4.75
CA PHE A 207 18.78 7.98 3.71
C PHE A 207 19.72 8.44 2.59
N ILE A 208 19.67 9.72 2.22
CA ILE A 208 20.59 10.31 1.24
C ILE A 208 22.01 10.34 1.82
N ASP A 209 22.16 10.90 3.03
CA ASP A 209 23.47 11.14 3.63
C ASP A 209 24.20 9.84 3.98
N ALA A 210 23.45 8.81 4.40
CA ALA A 210 23.98 7.49 4.70
C ALA A 210 24.14 6.61 3.45
N GLY A 211 23.86 7.09 2.23
CA GLY A 211 23.98 6.28 1.02
C GLY A 211 23.05 5.06 0.99
N ALA A 212 21.88 5.15 1.64
CA ALA A 212 20.90 4.07 1.74
C ALA A 212 20.04 3.87 0.47
N VAL A 213 20.39 4.56 -0.63
CA VAL A 213 19.64 4.56 -1.89
C VAL A 213 20.56 4.11 -3.04
N GLN A 214 20.22 2.99 -3.68
CA GLN A 214 20.84 2.54 -4.93
C GLN A 214 19.85 2.64 -6.09
N CYS A 215 19.13 1.55 -6.42
CA CYS A 215 18.09 1.59 -7.47
C CYS A 215 16.86 2.42 -7.07
N GLY A 216 16.67 2.66 -5.78
CA GLY A 216 15.57 3.48 -5.24
C GLY A 216 14.19 2.80 -5.18
N PHE A 217 14.04 1.56 -5.68
CA PHE A 217 12.71 0.94 -5.81
C PHE A 217 12.04 0.65 -4.45
N CYS A 218 12.81 0.15 -3.48
CA CYS A 218 12.32 -0.12 -2.11
C CYS A 218 12.27 1.14 -1.21
N THR A 219 12.92 2.23 -1.63
CA THR A 219 13.13 3.42 -0.81
C THR A 219 11.82 4.07 -0.33
N PRO A 220 10.75 4.19 -1.14
CA PRO A 220 9.47 4.72 -0.69
C PRO A 220 8.90 4.01 0.54
N GLY A 221 8.80 2.67 0.48
CA GLY A 221 8.24 1.88 1.58
C GLY A 221 9.11 1.91 2.84
N LEU A 222 10.43 1.83 2.66
CA LEU A 222 11.39 1.94 3.76
C LEU A 222 11.32 3.29 4.47
N LEU A 223 11.20 4.39 3.73
CA LEU A 223 11.09 5.73 4.30
C LEU A 223 9.82 5.89 5.13
N VAL A 224 8.69 5.39 4.62
CA VAL A 224 7.41 5.44 5.33
C VAL A 224 7.45 4.60 6.62
N ALA A 225 7.96 3.38 6.54
CA ALA A 225 8.09 2.50 7.71
C ALA A 225 9.07 3.07 8.76
N ALA A 226 10.20 3.63 8.32
CA ALA A 226 11.15 4.27 9.21
C ALA A 226 10.62 5.55 9.86
N ASP A 227 9.89 6.40 9.13
CA ASP A 227 9.25 7.60 9.71
C ASP A 227 8.27 7.23 10.83
N GLU A 228 7.47 6.18 10.60
CA GLU A 228 6.50 5.70 11.58
C GLU A 228 7.16 5.06 12.80
N LEU A 229 8.23 4.27 12.61
CA LEU A 229 9.04 3.78 13.73
C LEU A 229 9.57 4.94 14.58
N LEU A 230 10.17 5.95 13.95
CA LEU A 230 10.79 7.08 14.66
C LEU A 230 9.76 7.99 15.34
N GLU A 231 8.51 7.98 14.88
CA GLU A 231 7.40 8.60 15.58
C GLU A 231 7.09 7.89 16.90
N ARG A 232 6.97 6.56 16.85
CA ARG A 232 6.58 5.74 18.00
C ARG A 232 7.74 5.55 18.99
N THR A 233 8.95 5.39 18.47
CA THR A 233 10.17 5.10 19.23
C THR A 233 11.30 6.02 18.74
N PRO A 234 11.45 7.23 19.32
CA PRO A 234 12.42 8.23 18.86
C PRO A 234 13.90 7.81 18.98
N ASP A 235 14.21 6.91 19.91
CA ASP A 235 15.55 6.32 20.10
C ASP A 235 15.45 4.78 19.99
N PRO A 236 15.28 4.24 18.76
CA PRO A 236 15.04 2.81 18.57
C PRO A 236 16.33 2.01 18.71
N SER A 237 16.22 0.83 19.30
CA SER A 237 17.31 -0.14 19.27
C SER A 237 17.47 -0.76 17.88
N ASP A 238 18.61 -1.39 17.67
CA ASP A 238 18.91 -2.16 16.47
C ASP A 238 17.89 -3.28 16.16
N ALA A 239 17.27 -3.84 17.21
CA ALA A 239 16.22 -4.83 17.07
C ALA A 239 14.91 -4.17 16.62
N ASP A 240 14.57 -3.01 17.19
CA ASP A 240 13.36 -2.25 16.82
C ASP A 240 13.41 -1.81 15.35
N ILE A 241 14.57 -1.35 14.87
CA ILE A 241 14.76 -0.96 13.46
C ILE A 241 14.57 -2.16 12.54
N ARG A 242 15.19 -3.30 12.85
CA ARG A 242 15.07 -4.51 12.03
C ARG A 242 13.64 -5.02 11.99
N GLU A 243 12.94 -5.00 13.12
CA GLU A 243 11.55 -5.44 13.21
C GLU A 243 10.63 -4.54 12.38
N ALA A 244 10.73 -3.21 12.55
CA ALA A 244 9.89 -2.27 11.82
C ALA A 244 10.12 -2.30 10.30
N LEU A 245 11.34 -2.63 9.87
CA LEU A 245 11.69 -2.72 8.45
C LEU A 245 11.56 -4.13 7.86
N SER A 246 11.22 -5.14 8.68
CA SER A 246 11.18 -6.55 8.25
C SER A 246 10.24 -6.80 7.06
N GLY A 247 9.16 -6.02 6.94
CA GLY A 247 8.22 -6.06 5.82
C GLY A 247 8.67 -5.34 4.54
N ASN A 248 9.88 -4.75 4.49
CA ASN A 248 10.37 -3.98 3.34
C ASN A 248 11.64 -4.59 2.74
N LEU A 249 11.49 -5.26 1.61
CA LEU A 249 12.58 -5.98 0.98
C LEU A 249 13.48 -5.06 0.12
N CYS A 250 14.78 -5.09 0.41
CA CYS A 250 15.81 -4.46 -0.40
C CYS A 250 16.77 -5.50 -0.99
N ARG A 251 17.02 -5.44 -2.30
CA ARG A 251 17.97 -6.34 -2.98
C ARG A 251 19.32 -5.71 -3.28
N CYS A 252 19.45 -4.40 -3.12
CA CYS A 252 20.64 -3.66 -3.56
C CYS A 252 21.61 -3.34 -2.43
N THR A 253 21.11 -2.86 -1.28
CA THR A 253 21.97 -2.28 -0.22
C THR A 253 22.52 -3.29 0.77
N GLY A 254 21.90 -4.46 0.91
CA GLY A 254 22.22 -5.39 1.99
C GLY A 254 21.83 -4.89 3.40
N TYR A 255 20.96 -3.89 3.48
CA TYR A 255 20.37 -3.29 4.70
C TYR A 255 21.28 -2.49 5.64
N GLU A 256 22.59 -2.71 5.71
CA GLU A 256 23.44 -1.98 6.68
C GLU A 256 23.32 -0.46 6.54
N MET A 257 23.44 0.07 5.31
CA MET A 257 23.29 1.52 5.05
C MET A 257 21.88 2.03 5.38
N ILE A 258 20.85 1.17 5.29
CA ILE A 258 19.48 1.52 5.67
C ILE A 258 19.37 1.62 7.20
N LEU A 259 19.94 0.67 7.94
CA LEU A 259 19.97 0.71 9.40
C LEU A 259 20.73 1.95 9.88
N ASP A 260 21.88 2.27 9.28
CA ASP A 260 22.64 3.48 9.55
C ASP A 260 21.84 4.75 9.28
N ALA A 261 21.06 4.79 8.20
CA ALA A 261 20.18 5.91 7.89
C ALA A 261 19.11 6.12 8.97
N VAL A 262 18.50 5.05 9.49
CA VAL A 262 17.49 5.17 10.56
C VAL A 262 18.13 5.64 11.85
N ARG A 263 19.30 5.11 12.24
CA ARG A 263 20.06 5.59 13.41
C ARG A 263 20.43 7.07 13.26
N LEU A 264 20.88 7.48 12.07
CA LEU A 264 21.22 8.87 11.78
C LEU A 264 19.99 9.79 11.88
N ALA A 265 18.82 9.34 11.39
CA ALA A 265 17.56 10.06 11.52
C ALA A 265 17.13 10.21 12.99
N ALA A 266 17.19 9.14 13.78
CA ALA A 266 16.92 9.16 15.22
C ALA A 266 17.80 10.19 15.94
N ALA A 267 19.12 10.12 15.71
CA ALA A 267 20.10 11.02 16.33
C ALA A 267 19.89 12.50 15.96
N ARG A 268 19.34 12.80 14.77
CA ARG A 268 19.02 14.17 14.35
C ARG A 268 17.77 14.71 15.02
N THR A 269 16.75 13.87 15.16
CA THR A 269 15.47 14.24 15.79
C THR A 269 15.65 14.42 17.30
N GLY A 270 16.44 13.56 17.96
CA GLY A 270 16.72 13.67 19.40
C GLY A 270 17.60 14.85 19.81
N LYS A 271 18.37 15.44 18.90
CA LYS A 271 19.18 16.66 19.15
C LYS A 271 18.42 17.97 18.95
N ALA A 272 17.21 17.91 18.38
CA ALA A 272 16.39 19.07 18.07
C ALA A 272 15.37 19.43 19.17
N VAL A 273 15.40 18.72 20.30
CA VAL A 273 14.51 18.91 21.46
C VAL A 273 15.26 19.57 22.61
#